data_AF-A0AAW3MZD0-F1
#
_entry.id   AF-A0AAW3MZD0-F1
#
_cell.length_a   1.000
_cell.length_b   1.000
_cell.length_c   1.000
_cell.angle_alpha   90.00
_cell.angle_beta   90.00
_cell.angle_gamma   90.00
#
_symmetry.space_group_name_H-M   'P 1'
#
loop_
_entity.id
_entity.type
_entity.pdbx_description
1 polymer ?
#
loop_
_entity_poly.entity_id
_entity_poly.type
_entity_poly.pdbx_seq_one_letter_code
_entity_poly.pdbx_strand_id
1 'polypeptide(L)'
;MGSFNIKCFASGQVIAKREKCRIAVILQASTFNPAQLVFRDKEYSLYGVSHECGPDSLWVPLTAFMSGTYDDCSKVTLDATAENKVILAEFFNELYRKAATTLASERDGPFDFNALVQEKAPKMYAALAKQKHFLDSLSPQELDFEEAMELWDELQDAAIQDRVFCANGSQVLRPLKMAVMHQVTFHRLVALAESVRMYDEGTYARADYFARAFSRLKEELADVEDDIKRFVRKDMFRESLRLRMDSKLSHALLLAFRHKFDDCVDAVVDKGQPVSHFLEACKEPLDGLYALKGIDRLDVQFTPIAYAGQDYDNATGKQYADFVAGASEEICAARKARYGEDE
;
A
#
# COMPACT_ATOMS: atom_id res chain seq x y z
N MET A 1 15.58 -22.02 -16.26
CA MET A 1 15.82 -20.93 -15.30
C MET A 1 15.15 -21.33 -14.00
N GLY A 2 15.82 -21.19 -12.85
CA GLY A 2 15.25 -21.58 -11.57
C GLY A 2 14.12 -20.61 -11.18
N SER A 3 13.08 -21.13 -10.51
CA SER A 3 12.05 -20.30 -9.88
C SER A 3 12.71 -19.48 -8.77
N PHE A 4 12.48 -18.18 -8.73
CA PHE A 4 12.97 -17.31 -7.67
C PHE A 4 11.82 -17.00 -6.73
N ASN A 5 11.89 -17.45 -5.49
CA ASN A 5 10.91 -17.03 -4.48
C ASN A 5 11.25 -15.61 -3.98
N ILE A 6 10.31 -14.95 -3.29
CA ILE A 6 10.52 -13.62 -2.72
C ILE A 6 10.30 -13.62 -1.21
N LYS A 7 10.77 -12.58 -0.52
CA LYS A 7 10.50 -12.41 0.92
C LYS A 7 9.25 -11.57 1.15
N CYS A 8 8.42 -12.01 2.09
CA CYS A 8 7.37 -11.21 2.69
C CYS A 8 8.00 -10.07 3.51
N PHE A 9 7.70 -8.82 3.18
CA PHE A 9 8.32 -7.67 3.86
C PHE A 9 7.98 -7.64 5.37
N ALA A 10 6.80 -8.11 5.75
CA ALA A 10 6.32 -8.02 7.12
C ALA A 10 6.77 -9.18 8.02
N SER A 11 6.77 -10.42 7.52
CA SER A 11 7.16 -11.60 8.31
C SER A 11 8.59 -12.09 8.03
N GLY A 12 9.23 -11.61 6.97
CA GLY A 12 10.52 -12.12 6.48
C GLY A 12 10.46 -13.53 5.87
N GLN A 13 9.31 -14.19 5.91
CA GLN A 13 9.11 -15.55 5.40
C GLN A 13 9.09 -15.56 3.87
N VAL A 14 9.36 -16.72 3.29
CA VAL A 14 9.39 -16.90 1.83
C VAL A 14 7.99 -17.02 1.26
N ILE A 15 7.72 -16.23 0.21
CA ILE A 15 6.54 -16.35 -0.64
C ILE A 15 6.93 -17.19 -1.85
N ALA A 16 6.33 -18.37 -1.97
CA ALA A 16 6.59 -19.30 -3.06
C ALA A 16 5.62 -19.09 -4.23
N LYS A 17 6.03 -19.55 -5.42
CA LYS A 17 5.21 -19.47 -6.63
C LYS A 17 3.81 -20.07 -6.39
N ARG A 18 2.77 -19.38 -6.87
CA ARG A 18 1.33 -19.67 -6.68
C ARG A 18 0.75 -19.34 -5.29
N GLU A 19 1.54 -18.81 -4.37
CA GLU A 19 0.99 -18.38 -3.07
C GLU A 19 0.18 -17.08 -3.21
N LYS A 20 -0.91 -17.01 -2.42
CA LYS A 20 -1.73 -15.80 -2.32
C LYS A 20 -1.00 -14.75 -1.50
N CYS A 21 -0.97 -13.53 -2.03
CA CYS A 21 -0.26 -12.42 -1.44
C CYS A 21 -1.04 -11.10 -1.56
N ARG A 22 -0.61 -10.13 -0.76
CA ARG A 22 -1.00 -8.73 -0.86
C ARG A 22 0.21 -7.94 -1.32
N ILE A 23 0.01 -7.07 -2.29
CA ILE A 23 1.05 -6.22 -2.88
C ILE A 23 0.69 -4.74 -2.70
N ALA A 24 1.66 -3.93 -2.30
CA ALA A 24 1.56 -2.49 -2.29
C ALA A 24 2.72 -1.91 -3.11
N VAL A 25 2.43 -0.88 -3.91
CA VAL A 25 3.46 -0.09 -4.55
C VAL A 25 4.01 0.88 -3.52
N ILE A 26 5.34 0.99 -3.45
CA ILE A 26 6.06 1.79 -2.46
C ILE A 26 7.03 2.73 -3.18
N LEU A 27 7.18 3.94 -2.63
CA LEU A 27 8.19 4.89 -3.05
C LEU A 27 9.31 4.91 -2.03
N GLN A 28 10.53 4.93 -2.53
CA GLN A 28 11.67 5.11 -1.65
C GLN A 28 11.70 6.54 -1.11
N ALA A 29 12.08 6.73 0.15
CA ALA A 29 12.26 8.06 0.72
C ALA A 29 13.41 8.82 0.03
N SER A 30 14.32 8.11 -0.66
CA SER A 30 15.48 8.67 -1.35
C SER A 30 16.01 7.76 -2.46
N THR A 31 16.88 8.27 -3.34
CA THR A 31 17.36 7.52 -4.51
C THR A 31 18.78 7.02 -4.27
N PHE A 32 19.03 5.70 -4.25
CA PHE A 32 20.41 5.20 -4.02
C PHE A 32 21.28 5.18 -5.29
N ASN A 33 20.66 5.11 -6.47
CA ASN A 33 21.37 5.03 -7.75
C ASN A 33 21.24 6.34 -8.55
N PRO A 34 22.29 6.78 -9.26
CA PRO A 34 22.18 7.87 -10.21
C PRO A 34 21.22 7.52 -11.34
N ALA A 35 20.27 8.41 -11.63
CA ALA A 35 19.37 8.29 -12.77
C ALA A 35 19.18 9.66 -13.44
N GLN A 36 19.09 9.65 -14.78
CA GLN A 36 18.75 10.82 -15.58
C GLN A 36 17.28 10.77 -15.95
N LEU A 37 16.52 11.76 -15.52
CA LEU A 37 15.06 11.78 -15.63
C LEU A 37 14.58 13.09 -16.25
N VAL A 38 13.50 13.02 -17.02
CA VAL A 38 12.74 14.18 -17.48
C VAL A 38 11.41 14.23 -16.74
N PHE A 39 11.14 15.32 -16.03
CA PHE A 39 9.86 15.56 -15.39
C PHE A 39 9.39 16.99 -15.62
N ARG A 40 8.22 17.15 -16.26
CA ARG A 40 7.68 18.46 -16.67
C ARG A 40 8.69 19.28 -17.47
N ASP A 41 9.22 18.68 -18.53
CA ASP A 41 10.17 19.28 -19.49
C ASP A 41 11.49 19.74 -18.87
N LYS A 42 11.84 19.23 -17.68
CA LYS A 42 13.11 19.51 -16.99
C LYS A 42 13.88 18.22 -16.75
N GLU A 43 15.17 18.27 -17.05
CA GLU A 43 16.11 17.19 -16.75
C GLU A 43 16.58 17.25 -15.29
N TYR A 44 16.67 16.08 -14.67
CA TYR A 44 17.13 15.90 -13.29
C TYR A 44 18.16 14.78 -13.23
N SER A 45 19.21 15.00 -12.45
CA SER A 45 20.16 13.97 -12.03
C SER A 45 19.95 13.69 -10.55
N LEU A 46 19.45 12.50 -10.20
CA LEU A 46 19.13 12.15 -8.81
C LEU A 46 20.34 11.57 -8.05
N TYR A 47 20.51 11.99 -6.80
CA TYR A 47 21.49 11.47 -5.82
C TYR A 47 20.84 11.41 -4.42
N GLY A 48 21.17 10.40 -3.61
CA GLY A 48 20.41 10.00 -2.40
C GLY A 48 20.59 10.86 -1.15
N VAL A 49 19.62 10.78 -0.23
CA VAL A 49 19.61 11.38 1.13
C VAL A 49 18.85 10.45 2.09
N SER A 50 19.40 9.97 3.21
CA SER A 50 18.64 9.10 4.14
C SER A 50 17.69 9.88 5.06
N HIS A 51 16.56 9.26 5.41
CA HIS A 51 15.75 9.59 6.59
C HIS A 51 15.57 8.31 7.40
N GLU A 52 15.62 8.38 8.74
CA GLU A 52 15.92 7.21 9.59
C GLU A 52 14.85 6.86 10.65
N CYS A 53 13.65 7.49 10.66
CA CYS A 53 12.68 7.27 11.75
C CYS A 53 11.23 6.99 11.29
N GLY A 54 10.67 5.86 11.71
CA GLY A 54 9.27 5.43 11.47
C GLY A 54 9.09 4.21 10.55
N PRO A 55 7.89 3.60 10.53
CA PRO A 55 7.58 2.40 9.72
C PRO A 55 7.62 2.67 8.20
N ASP A 56 7.48 3.94 7.80
CA ASP A 56 7.56 4.40 6.41
C ASP A 56 8.82 5.23 6.11
N SER A 57 9.77 5.29 7.05
CA SER A 57 10.97 6.16 6.98
C SER A 57 11.84 5.97 5.74
N LEU A 58 11.91 4.74 5.23
CA LEU A 58 12.68 4.39 4.04
C LEU A 58 11.79 4.15 2.82
N TRP A 59 10.55 3.69 3.03
CA TRP A 59 9.63 3.30 1.99
C TRP A 59 8.20 3.68 2.38
N VAL A 60 7.55 4.46 1.53
CA VAL A 60 6.20 4.97 1.77
C VAL A 60 5.23 4.29 0.80
N PRO A 61 4.08 3.76 1.26
CA PRO A 61 3.08 3.20 0.36
C PRO A 61 2.49 4.28 -0.56
N LEU A 62 2.53 4.02 -1.86
CA LEU A 62 1.86 4.79 -2.90
C LEU A 62 0.46 4.26 -3.21
N THR A 63 0.19 3.00 -2.86
CA THR A 63 -1.12 2.36 -3.04
C THR A 63 -1.60 1.72 -1.76
N ALA A 64 -2.88 1.36 -1.72
CA ALA A 64 -3.38 0.35 -0.78
C ALA A 64 -2.85 -1.05 -1.17
N PHE A 65 -3.19 -2.04 -0.34
CA PHE A 65 -2.88 -3.44 -0.60
C PHE A 65 -3.83 -4.03 -1.66
N MET A 66 -3.27 -4.45 -2.79
CA MET A 66 -3.96 -5.21 -3.82
C MET A 66 -3.81 -6.71 -3.56
N SER A 67 -4.83 -7.52 -3.85
CA SER A 67 -4.70 -8.98 -3.80
C SER A 67 -4.11 -9.54 -5.08
N GLY A 68 -3.28 -10.57 -4.94
CA GLY A 68 -2.73 -11.26 -6.08
C GLY A 68 -2.17 -12.62 -5.74
N THR A 69 -1.58 -13.24 -6.75
CA THR A 69 -0.88 -14.51 -6.65
C THR A 69 0.55 -14.30 -7.10
N TYR A 70 1.50 -14.70 -6.27
CA TYR A 70 2.90 -14.63 -6.65
C TYR A 70 3.16 -15.58 -7.83
N ASP A 71 3.78 -15.07 -8.89
CA ASP A 71 4.26 -15.90 -9.99
C ASP A 71 5.75 -16.21 -9.79
N ASP A 72 6.61 -15.77 -10.70
CA ASP A 72 8.04 -16.02 -10.65
C ASP A 72 8.79 -14.71 -10.93
N CYS A 73 10.08 -14.69 -10.61
CA CYS A 73 10.97 -13.56 -10.92
C CYS A 73 10.44 -12.21 -10.40
N SER A 74 9.91 -12.15 -9.18
CA SER A 74 9.34 -10.94 -8.56
C SER A 74 8.04 -10.43 -9.17
N LYS A 75 7.38 -11.20 -10.03
CA LYS A 75 6.07 -10.85 -10.60
C LYS A 75 4.91 -11.32 -9.72
N VAL A 76 3.86 -10.50 -9.67
CA VAL A 76 2.58 -10.80 -9.03
C VAL A 76 1.47 -10.59 -10.04
N THR A 77 0.64 -11.61 -10.23
CA THR A 77 -0.61 -11.51 -11.00
C THR A 77 -1.73 -11.05 -10.07
N LEU A 78 -2.31 -9.88 -10.33
CA LEU A 78 -3.39 -9.34 -9.52
C LEU A 78 -4.70 -10.10 -9.76
N ASP A 79 -5.50 -10.26 -8.71
CA ASP A 79 -6.84 -10.84 -8.84
C ASP A 79 -7.81 -9.81 -9.46
N ALA A 80 -8.79 -10.28 -10.24
CA ALA A 80 -9.81 -9.43 -10.86
C ALA A 80 -10.94 -9.05 -9.86
N THR A 81 -10.60 -8.29 -8.82
CA THR A 81 -11.53 -7.81 -7.79
C THR A 81 -11.96 -6.36 -8.01
N ALA A 82 -13.10 -5.96 -7.45
CA ALA A 82 -13.56 -4.57 -7.52
C ALA A 82 -12.59 -3.63 -6.78
N GLU A 83 -12.00 -4.11 -5.69
CA GLU A 83 -11.03 -3.39 -4.87
C GLU A 83 -9.74 -3.13 -5.64
N ASN A 84 -9.19 -4.16 -6.30
CA ASN A 84 -8.00 -3.99 -7.13
C ASN A 84 -8.27 -3.01 -8.27
N LYS A 85 -9.45 -3.03 -8.89
CA LYS A 85 -9.84 -2.03 -9.91
C LYS A 85 -9.82 -0.60 -9.36
N VAL A 86 -10.36 -0.37 -8.16
CA VAL A 86 -10.33 0.95 -7.51
C VAL A 86 -8.90 1.40 -7.26
N ILE A 87 -8.07 0.50 -6.71
CA ILE A 87 -6.68 0.82 -6.36
C ILE A 87 -5.85 1.09 -7.63
N LEU A 88 -5.98 0.25 -8.66
CA LEU A 88 -5.30 0.43 -9.94
C LEU A 88 -5.74 1.70 -10.66
N ALA A 89 -7.03 2.03 -10.62
CA ALA A 89 -7.53 3.24 -11.26
C ALA A 89 -6.90 4.49 -10.64
N GLU A 90 -6.86 4.58 -9.29
CA GLU A 90 -6.23 5.70 -8.61
C GLU A 90 -4.70 5.69 -8.79
N PHE A 91 -4.07 4.51 -8.78
CA PHE A 91 -2.63 4.37 -8.95
C PHE A 91 -2.16 4.79 -10.35
N PHE A 92 -2.80 4.32 -11.41
CA PHE A 92 -2.46 4.71 -12.78
C PHE A 92 -2.78 6.17 -13.06
N ASN A 93 -3.84 6.71 -12.45
CA ASN A 93 -4.11 8.14 -12.44
C ASN A 93 -2.96 8.95 -11.82
N GLU A 94 -2.45 8.51 -10.67
CA GLU A 94 -1.32 9.14 -9.99
C GLU A 94 -0.03 9.05 -10.84
N LEU A 95 0.28 7.88 -11.39
CA LEU A 95 1.44 7.69 -12.27
C LEU A 95 1.36 8.54 -13.52
N TYR A 96 0.21 8.64 -14.18
CA TYR A 96 0.05 9.46 -15.39
C TYR A 96 0.39 10.93 -15.16
N ARG A 97 0.19 11.42 -13.93
CA ARG A 97 0.46 12.81 -13.53
C ARG A 97 1.86 13.04 -13.00
N LYS A 98 2.46 12.03 -12.37
CA LYS A 98 3.64 12.19 -11.51
C LYS A 98 4.83 11.32 -11.89
N ALA A 99 4.66 10.37 -12.81
CA ALA A 99 5.78 9.61 -13.33
C ALA A 99 6.71 10.51 -14.14
N ALA A 100 8.02 10.31 -13.96
CA ALA A 100 9.03 10.90 -14.83
C ALA A 100 9.33 9.96 -16.00
N THR A 101 9.81 10.54 -17.09
CA THR A 101 10.42 9.77 -18.18
C THR A 101 11.86 9.48 -17.83
N THR A 102 12.22 8.21 -17.75
CA THR A 102 13.59 7.74 -17.50
C THR A 102 14.33 7.66 -18.83
N LEU A 103 15.48 8.33 -18.91
CA LEU A 103 16.34 8.27 -20.09
C LEU A 103 17.14 6.97 -20.12
N ALA A 104 17.46 6.50 -21.32
CA ALA A 104 18.30 5.33 -21.50
C ALA A 104 19.70 5.55 -20.90
N SER A 105 20.25 4.51 -20.29
CA SER A 105 21.63 4.45 -19.80
C SER A 105 22.39 3.31 -20.48
N GLU A 106 23.67 3.13 -20.16
CA GLU A 106 24.43 1.97 -20.63
C GLU A 106 23.87 0.63 -20.12
N ARG A 107 23.14 0.64 -18.98
CA ARG A 107 22.60 -0.55 -18.32
C ARG A 107 21.11 -0.76 -18.56
N ASP A 108 20.35 0.33 -18.68
CA ASP A 108 18.90 0.31 -18.61
C ASP A 108 18.26 1.04 -19.79
N GLY A 109 17.21 0.45 -20.37
CA GLY A 109 16.43 1.08 -21.43
C GLY A 109 15.60 2.28 -20.92
N PRO A 110 15.05 3.11 -21.81
CA PRO A 110 14.18 4.21 -21.41
C PRO A 110 12.87 3.68 -20.83
N PHE A 111 12.17 4.52 -20.06
CA PHE A 111 10.82 4.22 -19.58
C PHE A 111 9.97 5.49 -19.58
N ASP A 112 8.80 5.42 -20.21
CA ASP A 112 7.80 6.49 -20.22
C ASP A 112 6.42 5.88 -19.96
N PHE A 113 5.86 6.15 -18.79
CA PHE A 113 4.56 5.61 -18.41
C PHE A 113 3.43 6.14 -19.30
N ASN A 114 3.49 7.41 -19.73
CA ASN A 114 2.42 8.01 -20.52
C ASN A 114 2.41 7.44 -21.95
N ALA A 115 3.59 7.23 -22.53
CA ALA A 115 3.72 6.54 -23.82
C ALA A 115 3.25 5.07 -23.72
N LEU A 116 3.61 4.38 -22.63
CA LEU A 116 3.20 2.99 -22.39
C LEU A 116 1.67 2.86 -22.26
N VAL A 117 1.02 3.75 -21.52
CA VAL A 117 -0.45 3.79 -21.40
C VAL A 117 -1.11 4.06 -22.75
N GLN A 118 -0.55 4.95 -23.57
CA GLN A 118 -1.06 5.24 -24.91
C GLN A 118 -0.98 4.00 -25.84
N GLU A 119 0.09 3.21 -25.72
CA GLU A 119 0.29 1.99 -26.52
C GLU A 119 -0.61 0.83 -26.06
N LYS A 120 -0.59 0.52 -24.75
CA LYS A 120 -1.21 -0.71 -24.20
C LYS A 120 -2.66 -0.51 -23.74
N ALA A 121 -3.04 0.69 -23.35
CA ALA A 121 -4.33 0.98 -22.74
C ALA A 121 -4.96 2.27 -23.30
N PRO A 122 -5.23 2.35 -24.62
CA PRO A 122 -5.64 3.59 -25.29
C PRO A 122 -6.98 4.13 -24.79
N LYS A 123 -7.90 3.28 -24.30
CA LYS A 123 -9.16 3.73 -23.70
C LYS A 123 -8.88 4.46 -22.38
N MET A 124 -8.02 3.88 -21.55
CA MET A 124 -7.59 4.50 -20.30
C MET A 124 -6.82 5.80 -20.55
N TYR A 125 -5.92 5.82 -21.55
CA TYR A 125 -5.23 7.05 -21.97
C TYR A 125 -6.22 8.18 -22.27
N ALA A 126 -7.26 7.89 -23.05
CA ALA A 126 -8.28 8.87 -23.41
C ALA A 126 -9.10 9.36 -22.20
N ALA A 127 -9.30 8.54 -21.18
CA ALA A 127 -9.95 8.94 -19.93
C ALA A 127 -9.03 9.83 -19.07
N LEU A 128 -7.77 9.42 -18.91
CA LEU A 128 -6.75 10.15 -18.16
C LEU A 128 -6.46 11.53 -18.77
N ALA A 129 -6.35 11.61 -20.10
CA ALA A 129 -6.08 12.87 -20.82
C ALA A 129 -7.20 13.93 -20.69
N LYS A 130 -8.42 13.54 -20.29
CA LYS A 130 -9.53 14.47 -20.05
C LYS A 130 -9.46 15.15 -18.69
N GLN A 131 -8.69 14.59 -17.78
CA GLN A 131 -8.56 15.10 -16.42
C GLN A 131 -7.76 16.40 -16.43
N LYS A 132 -8.26 17.41 -15.72
CA LYS A 132 -7.68 18.75 -15.68
C LYS A 132 -7.29 19.17 -14.28
N HIS A 133 -7.92 18.59 -13.26
CA HIS A 133 -7.74 18.94 -11.88
C HIS A 133 -6.97 17.85 -11.12
N PHE A 134 -6.14 18.25 -10.16
CA PHE A 134 -5.32 17.31 -9.37
C PHE A 134 -6.16 16.37 -8.47
N LEU A 135 -7.44 16.68 -8.26
CA LEU A 135 -8.39 15.83 -7.53
C LEU A 135 -9.25 14.94 -8.44
N ASP A 136 -9.12 15.07 -9.76
CA ASP A 136 -9.83 14.17 -10.66
C ASP A 136 -9.33 12.74 -10.39
N SER A 137 -10.25 11.76 -10.39
CA SER A 137 -9.94 10.33 -10.26
C SER A 137 -10.38 9.62 -11.53
N LEU A 138 -9.64 8.59 -11.92
CA LEU A 138 -10.12 7.65 -12.92
C LEU A 138 -11.24 6.81 -12.30
N SER A 139 -12.38 6.72 -12.98
CA SER A 139 -13.48 5.90 -12.49
C SER A 139 -13.12 4.41 -12.61
N PRO A 140 -13.35 3.57 -11.58
CA PRO A 140 -13.08 2.13 -11.68
C PRO A 140 -13.87 1.43 -12.80
N GLN A 141 -15.00 2.00 -13.23
CA GLN A 141 -15.80 1.49 -14.35
C GLN A 141 -15.20 1.83 -15.72
N GLU A 142 -14.33 2.84 -15.80
CA GLU A 142 -13.62 3.23 -17.02
C GLU A 142 -12.33 2.41 -17.22
N LEU A 143 -11.94 1.63 -16.21
CA LEU A 143 -10.77 0.77 -16.25
C LEU A 143 -11.12 -0.59 -16.86
N ASP A 144 -10.66 -0.81 -18.09
CA ASP A 144 -10.61 -2.13 -18.72
C ASP A 144 -9.54 -2.97 -17.99
N PHE A 145 -9.97 -4.07 -17.36
CA PHE A 145 -9.06 -4.83 -16.49
C PHE A 145 -8.00 -5.59 -17.28
N GLU A 146 -8.29 -5.99 -18.52
CA GLU A 146 -7.31 -6.69 -19.35
C GLU A 146 -6.21 -5.71 -19.77
N GLU A 147 -6.57 -4.53 -20.28
CA GLU A 147 -5.61 -3.45 -20.60
C GLU A 147 -4.80 -3.03 -19.35
N ALA A 148 -5.45 -2.97 -18.19
CA ALA A 148 -4.79 -2.65 -16.92
C ALA A 148 -3.79 -3.72 -16.48
N MET A 149 -4.07 -5.00 -16.73
CA MET A 149 -3.16 -6.10 -16.40
C MET A 149 -1.95 -6.15 -17.34
N GLU A 150 -2.12 -5.83 -18.63
CA GLU A 150 -0.99 -5.67 -19.56
C GLU A 150 -0.07 -4.53 -19.12
N LEU A 151 -0.64 -3.38 -18.76
CA LEU A 151 0.12 -2.25 -18.26
C LEU A 151 0.83 -2.58 -16.93
N TRP A 152 0.15 -3.32 -16.05
CA TRP A 152 0.71 -3.77 -14.77
C TRP A 152 1.94 -4.67 -14.97
N ASP A 153 1.92 -5.59 -15.93
CA ASP A 153 3.07 -6.47 -16.19
C ASP A 153 4.30 -5.69 -16.67
N GLU A 154 4.13 -4.78 -17.63
CA GLU A 154 5.21 -3.92 -18.14
C GLU A 154 5.76 -2.98 -17.05
N LEU A 155 4.87 -2.47 -16.19
CA LEU A 155 5.27 -1.65 -15.05
C LEU A 155 6.06 -2.43 -14.01
N GLN A 156 5.68 -3.69 -13.73
CA GLN A 156 6.44 -4.58 -12.84
C GLN A 156 7.86 -4.78 -13.36
N ASP A 157 8.00 -5.08 -14.65
CA ASP A 157 9.31 -5.30 -15.27
C ASP A 157 10.19 -4.03 -15.19
N ALA A 158 9.62 -2.87 -15.48
CA ALA A 158 10.33 -1.61 -15.35
C ALA A 158 10.70 -1.28 -13.90
N ALA A 159 9.84 -1.57 -12.92
CA ALA A 159 10.09 -1.32 -11.51
C ALA A 159 11.17 -2.26 -10.94
N ILE A 160 11.16 -3.54 -11.34
CA ILE A 160 12.20 -4.53 -11.00
C ILE A 160 13.57 -4.04 -11.49
N GLN A 161 13.62 -3.46 -12.69
CA GLN A 161 14.83 -2.91 -13.31
C GLN A 161 15.20 -1.48 -12.85
N ASP A 162 14.59 -0.96 -11.78
CA ASP A 162 14.90 0.38 -11.25
C ASP A 162 14.64 1.54 -12.23
N ARG A 163 13.75 1.35 -13.21
CA ARG A 163 13.47 2.35 -14.26
C ARG A 163 12.28 3.27 -13.98
N VAL A 164 11.51 3.03 -12.93
CA VAL A 164 10.27 3.76 -12.66
C VAL A 164 10.49 4.78 -11.55
N PHE A 165 10.24 6.05 -11.85
CA PHE A 165 10.34 7.16 -10.90
C PHE A 165 9.04 7.97 -10.87
N CYS A 166 8.60 8.33 -9.68
CA CYS A 166 7.38 9.10 -9.46
C CYS A 166 7.61 10.22 -8.45
N ALA A 167 7.03 11.39 -8.70
CA ALA A 167 7.09 12.51 -7.78
C ALA A 167 6.22 12.27 -6.53
N ASN A 168 6.80 12.43 -5.34
CA ASN A 168 6.06 12.37 -4.09
C ASN A 168 5.22 13.64 -3.86
N GLY A 169 4.54 13.73 -2.70
CA GLY A 169 3.74 14.90 -2.31
C GLY A 169 4.53 16.22 -2.32
N SER A 170 5.82 16.19 -2.04
CA SER A 170 6.73 17.33 -2.07
C SER A 170 7.37 17.59 -3.44
N GLN A 171 6.85 16.96 -4.51
CA GLN A 171 7.37 17.04 -5.88
C GLN A 171 8.79 16.51 -6.06
N VAL A 172 9.27 15.66 -5.14
CA VAL A 172 10.59 15.05 -5.26
C VAL A 172 10.45 13.69 -5.95
N LEU A 173 11.24 13.47 -6.99
CA LEU A 173 11.26 12.21 -7.75
C LEU A 173 11.87 11.10 -6.90
N ARG A 174 11.14 9.98 -6.80
CA ARG A 174 11.50 8.79 -6.01
C ARG A 174 11.33 7.53 -6.84
N PRO A 175 12.24 6.55 -6.70
CA PRO A 175 12.09 5.28 -7.37
C PRO A 175 10.91 4.52 -6.78
N LEU A 176 10.19 3.87 -7.69
CA LEU A 176 9.04 3.07 -7.39
C LEU A 176 9.44 1.60 -7.31
N LYS A 177 9.04 0.95 -6.22
CA LYS A 177 9.20 -0.48 -6.01
C LYS A 177 7.87 -1.07 -5.56
N MET A 178 7.88 -2.38 -5.36
CA MET A 178 6.73 -3.13 -4.87
C MET A 178 7.13 -3.83 -3.58
N ALA A 179 6.22 -3.86 -2.62
CA ALA A 179 6.33 -4.62 -1.39
C ALA A 179 5.26 -5.71 -1.40
N VAL A 180 5.65 -6.95 -1.12
CA VAL A 180 4.74 -8.10 -1.13
C VAL A 180 4.71 -8.76 0.23
N MET A 181 3.53 -9.15 0.67
CA MET A 181 3.27 -9.82 1.92
C MET A 181 2.36 -11.03 1.70
N HIS A 182 2.55 -12.12 2.45
CA HIS A 182 1.61 -13.24 2.42
C HIS A 182 0.19 -12.80 2.78
N GLN A 183 -0.81 -13.39 2.13
CA GLN A 183 -2.21 -13.17 2.51
C GLN A 183 -2.47 -13.52 3.97
N VAL A 184 -1.83 -14.59 4.48
CA VAL A 184 -1.98 -14.99 5.89
C VAL A 184 -1.40 -13.96 6.85
N THR A 185 -0.25 -13.36 6.52
CA THR A 185 0.36 -12.30 7.33
C THR A 185 -0.53 -11.05 7.35
N PHE A 186 -1.12 -10.68 6.21
CA PHE A 186 -2.11 -9.61 6.14
C PHE A 186 -3.28 -9.85 7.10
N HIS A 187 -3.91 -11.03 7.07
CA HIS A 187 -5.02 -11.35 7.98
C HIS A 187 -4.59 -11.38 9.45
N ARG A 188 -3.35 -11.80 9.76
CA ARG A 188 -2.81 -11.77 11.13
C ARG A 188 -2.61 -10.34 11.63
N LEU A 189 -2.15 -9.42 10.78
CA LEU A 189 -2.04 -8.00 11.11
C LEU A 189 -3.41 -7.37 11.37
N VAL A 190 -4.41 -7.74 10.56
CA VAL A 190 -5.79 -7.33 10.79
C VAL A 190 -6.29 -7.78 12.16
N ALA A 191 -6.15 -9.06 12.49
CA ALA A 191 -6.58 -9.61 13.77
C ALA A 191 -5.81 -9.00 14.96
N LEU A 192 -4.51 -8.72 14.77
CA LEU A 192 -3.71 -8.00 15.76
C LEU A 192 -4.28 -6.61 16.01
N ALA A 193 -4.55 -5.84 14.96
CA ALA A 193 -5.10 -4.49 15.10
C ALA A 193 -6.44 -4.49 15.84
N GLU A 194 -7.31 -5.47 15.59
CA GLU A 194 -8.59 -5.60 16.32
C GLU A 194 -8.43 -5.93 17.81
N SER A 195 -7.34 -6.59 18.20
CA SER A 195 -7.08 -6.95 19.60
C SER A 195 -6.38 -5.85 20.41
N VAL A 196 -5.89 -4.78 19.75
CA VAL A 196 -5.22 -3.67 20.43
C VAL A 196 -6.20 -2.95 21.35
N ARG A 197 -5.80 -2.81 22.62
CA ARG A 197 -6.47 -1.95 23.60
C ARG A 197 -6.06 -0.49 23.39
N MET A 198 -7.04 0.39 23.47
CA MET A 198 -6.86 1.83 23.48
C MET A 198 -6.58 2.34 24.89
N TYR A 199 -6.13 3.59 24.98
CA TYR A 199 -5.85 4.27 26.25
C TYR A 199 -7.09 4.44 27.13
N ASP A 200 -8.29 4.43 26.55
CA ASP A 200 -9.58 4.55 27.24
C ASP A 200 -10.19 3.18 27.61
N GLU A 201 -9.36 2.14 27.69
CA GLU A 201 -9.74 0.73 27.93
C GLU A 201 -10.65 0.12 26.86
N GLY A 202 -11.05 0.88 25.84
CA GLY A 202 -11.72 0.36 24.66
C GLY A 202 -10.80 -0.53 23.82
N THR A 203 -11.36 -1.24 22.85
CA THR A 203 -10.59 -1.99 21.86
C THR A 203 -10.79 -1.38 20.47
N TYR A 204 -9.81 -1.62 19.60
CA TYR A 204 -9.97 -1.39 18.16
C TYR A 204 -10.83 -2.45 17.47
N ALA A 205 -11.56 -3.31 18.19
CA ALA A 205 -12.52 -4.23 17.59
C ALA A 205 -13.52 -3.44 16.71
N ARG A 206 -13.63 -3.80 15.43
CA ARG A 206 -14.29 -2.96 14.40
C ARG A 206 -15.69 -2.51 14.77
N ALA A 207 -16.52 -3.45 15.19
CA ALA A 207 -17.90 -3.18 15.53
C ALA A 207 -17.99 -2.10 16.62
N ASP A 208 -17.24 -2.29 17.70
CA ASP A 208 -17.25 -1.39 18.85
C ASP A 208 -16.59 -0.04 18.52
N TYR A 209 -15.47 -0.06 17.80
CA TYR A 209 -14.74 1.14 17.40
C TYR A 209 -15.58 2.05 16.53
N PHE A 210 -16.17 1.52 15.45
CA PHE A 210 -16.97 2.32 14.55
C PHE A 210 -18.34 2.68 15.12
N ALA A 211 -18.93 1.85 16.00
CA ALA A 211 -20.13 2.24 16.74
C ALA A 211 -19.88 3.50 17.59
N ARG A 212 -18.75 3.54 18.33
CA ARG A 212 -18.35 4.75 19.07
C ARG A 212 -18.03 5.92 18.15
N ALA A 213 -17.30 5.69 17.06
CA ALA A 213 -16.95 6.74 16.10
C ALA A 213 -18.20 7.39 15.48
N PHE A 214 -19.19 6.58 15.07
CA PHE A 214 -20.45 7.10 14.54
C PHE A 214 -21.33 7.76 15.61
N SER A 215 -21.35 7.26 16.86
CA SER A 215 -22.05 7.93 17.97
C SER A 215 -21.48 9.33 18.20
N ARG A 216 -20.16 9.40 18.36
CA ARG A 216 -19.44 10.66 18.55
C ARG A 216 -19.65 11.62 17.38
N LEU A 217 -19.58 11.13 16.14
CA LEU A 217 -19.85 11.94 14.95
C LEU A 217 -21.28 12.51 14.97
N LYS A 218 -22.29 11.73 15.36
CA LYS A 218 -23.68 12.20 15.44
C LYS A 218 -23.86 13.26 16.53
N GLU A 219 -23.23 13.07 17.69
CA GLU A 219 -23.22 14.05 18.78
C GLU A 219 -22.54 15.35 18.33
N GLU A 220 -21.36 15.27 17.73
CA GLU A 220 -20.61 16.44 17.28
C GLU A 220 -21.31 17.19 16.13
N LEU A 221 -22.10 16.50 15.29
CA LEU A 221 -22.89 17.13 14.23
C LEU A 221 -24.22 17.74 14.71
N ALA A 222 -24.66 17.48 15.94
CA ALA A 222 -25.94 17.99 16.45
C ALA A 222 -25.96 19.52 16.54
N ASP A 223 -24.82 20.12 16.90
CA ASP A 223 -24.65 21.56 17.13
C ASP A 223 -24.02 22.32 15.95
N VAL A 224 -23.80 21.64 14.82
CA VAL A 224 -23.19 22.23 13.61
C VAL A 224 -24.29 22.78 12.69
N GLU A 225 -24.05 23.90 12.02
CA GLU A 225 -25.00 24.44 11.03
C GLU A 225 -25.06 23.55 9.76
N ASP A 226 -26.25 23.38 9.19
CA ASP A 226 -26.51 22.41 8.11
C ASP A 226 -25.64 22.63 6.86
N ASP A 227 -25.28 23.88 6.57
CA ASP A 227 -24.47 24.27 5.41
C ASP A 227 -23.00 23.83 5.52
N ILE A 228 -22.47 23.70 6.74
CA ILE A 228 -21.10 23.25 6.99
C ILE A 228 -20.99 21.81 7.51
N LYS A 229 -22.11 21.18 7.95
CA LYS A 229 -22.15 19.78 8.43
C LYS A 229 -21.44 18.79 7.51
N ARG A 230 -21.56 18.96 6.19
CA ARG A 230 -20.91 18.08 5.21
C ARG A 230 -19.39 18.13 5.28
N PHE A 231 -18.80 19.31 5.47
CA PHE A 231 -17.35 19.48 5.53
C PHE A 231 -16.78 18.98 6.86
N VAL A 232 -17.42 19.39 7.96
CA VAL A 232 -17.06 19.01 9.33
C VAL A 232 -17.09 17.49 9.50
N ARG A 233 -18.16 16.83 9.02
CA ARG A 233 -18.30 15.38 9.03
C ARG A 233 -17.15 14.66 8.33
N LYS A 234 -16.79 15.10 7.11
CA LYS A 234 -15.77 14.44 6.31
C LYS A 234 -14.42 14.49 6.99
N ASP A 235 -14.03 15.65 7.50
CA ASP A 235 -12.74 15.78 8.19
C ASP A 235 -12.72 15.00 9.51
N MET A 236 -13.80 15.07 10.30
CA MET A 236 -13.85 14.40 11.61
C MET A 236 -13.88 12.87 11.49
N PHE A 237 -14.64 12.33 10.53
CA PHE A 237 -14.68 10.88 10.35
C PHE A 237 -13.41 10.35 9.67
N ARG A 238 -12.73 11.13 8.83
CA ARG A 238 -11.42 10.75 8.28
C ARG A 238 -10.38 10.52 9.36
N GLU A 239 -10.38 11.31 10.44
CA GLU A 239 -9.50 11.04 11.58
C GLU A 239 -9.83 9.72 12.28
N SER A 240 -11.11 9.34 12.35
CA SER A 240 -11.51 8.01 12.84
C SER A 240 -11.01 6.89 11.91
N LEU A 241 -11.04 7.10 10.60
CA LEU A 241 -10.51 6.12 9.64
C LEU A 241 -8.98 5.94 9.74
N ARG A 242 -8.25 6.90 10.32
CA ARG A 242 -6.80 6.76 10.54
C ARG A 242 -6.44 5.84 11.71
N LEU A 243 -7.41 5.40 12.53
CA LEU A 243 -7.17 4.51 13.67
C LEU A 243 -6.06 5.03 14.61
N ARG A 244 -5.94 6.36 14.73
CA ARG A 244 -4.87 7.05 15.47
C ARG A 244 -3.46 6.54 15.12
N MET A 245 -3.21 6.22 13.86
CA MET A 245 -1.85 6.03 13.36
C MET A 245 -1.22 7.42 13.17
N ASP A 246 -0.07 7.65 13.78
CA ASP A 246 0.67 8.92 13.64
C ASP A 246 1.37 9.01 12.27
N SER A 247 1.60 7.85 11.64
CA SER A 247 2.23 7.70 10.32
C SER A 247 1.26 8.00 9.17
N LYS A 248 1.80 8.36 8.00
CA LYS A 248 0.99 8.64 6.78
C LYS A 248 0.57 7.38 6.04
N LEU A 249 0.72 6.21 6.65
CA LEU A 249 0.48 4.89 6.06
C LEU A 249 -0.89 4.75 5.42
N SER A 250 -1.93 5.30 6.05
CA SER A 250 -3.32 5.19 5.56
C SER A 250 -3.64 6.10 4.37
N HIS A 251 -2.79 7.06 4.03
CA HIS A 251 -3.13 8.12 3.08
C HIS A 251 -3.55 7.59 1.70
N ALA A 252 -2.73 6.72 1.11
CA ALA A 252 -3.01 6.16 -0.22
C ALA A 252 -4.32 5.34 -0.24
N LEU A 253 -4.60 4.60 0.83
CA LEU A 253 -5.83 3.83 0.97
C LEU A 253 -7.05 4.75 1.09
N LEU A 254 -6.99 5.74 1.98
CA LEU A 254 -8.08 6.68 2.20
C LEU A 254 -8.38 7.48 0.94
N LEU A 255 -7.35 7.82 0.16
CA LEU A 255 -7.50 8.53 -1.11
C LEU A 255 -8.20 7.67 -2.17
N ALA A 256 -7.75 6.41 -2.34
CA ALA A 256 -8.32 5.47 -3.32
C ALA A 256 -9.80 5.16 -3.04
N PHE A 257 -10.17 5.02 -1.77
CA PHE A 257 -11.53 4.66 -1.36
C PHE A 257 -12.36 5.85 -0.85
N ARG A 258 -11.93 7.10 -1.09
CA ARG A 258 -12.55 8.31 -0.53
C ARG A 258 -14.06 8.40 -0.77
N HIS A 259 -14.49 8.17 -2.01
CA HIS A 259 -15.90 8.29 -2.39
C HIS A 259 -16.73 7.17 -1.76
N LYS A 260 -16.19 5.95 -1.70
CA LYS A 260 -16.84 4.81 -1.06
C LYS A 260 -17.03 5.05 0.44
N PHE A 261 -16.02 5.58 1.13
CA PHE A 261 -16.15 5.95 2.54
C PHE A 261 -17.17 7.07 2.74
N ASP A 262 -17.08 8.16 1.96
CA ASP A 262 -18.01 9.29 2.05
C ASP A 262 -19.46 8.82 1.85
N ASP A 263 -19.74 8.03 0.82
CA ASP A 263 -21.10 7.53 0.52
C ASP A 263 -21.66 6.64 1.65
N CYS A 264 -20.82 5.77 2.24
CA CYS A 264 -21.24 4.89 3.32
C CYS A 264 -21.43 5.66 4.64
N VAL A 265 -20.61 6.68 4.91
CA VAL A 265 -20.79 7.56 6.06
C VAL A 265 -22.09 8.34 5.94
N ASP A 266 -22.37 8.90 4.76
CA ASP A 266 -23.62 9.61 4.48
C ASP A 266 -24.84 8.68 4.64
N ALA A 267 -24.71 7.41 4.25
CA ALA A 267 -25.77 6.43 4.44
C ALA A 267 -26.10 6.18 5.93
N VAL A 268 -25.09 6.10 6.81
CA VAL A 268 -25.27 5.86 8.24
C VAL A 268 -25.74 7.10 8.99
N VAL A 269 -25.20 8.27 8.64
CA VAL A 269 -25.46 9.53 9.35
C VAL A 269 -26.79 10.15 8.89
N ASP A 270 -27.00 10.28 7.58
CA ASP A 270 -28.14 11.03 7.04
C ASP A 270 -29.33 10.12 6.68
N LYS A 271 -29.06 8.92 6.17
CA LYS A 271 -30.11 7.99 5.70
C LYS A 271 -30.52 6.97 6.75
N GLY A 272 -29.96 7.05 7.96
CA GLY A 272 -30.31 6.19 9.10
C GLY A 272 -29.94 4.71 8.93
N GLN A 273 -29.01 4.37 8.03
CA GLN A 273 -28.52 3.00 7.92
C GLN A 273 -27.77 2.58 9.21
N PRO A 274 -27.81 1.28 9.58
CA PRO A 274 -27.04 0.79 10.73
C PRO A 274 -25.54 0.83 10.46
N VAL A 275 -24.72 0.90 11.51
CA VAL A 275 -23.24 0.85 11.40
C VAL A 275 -22.75 -0.42 10.70
N SER A 276 -23.48 -1.53 10.82
CA SER A 276 -23.19 -2.77 10.09
C SER A 276 -23.17 -2.60 8.57
N HIS A 277 -24.00 -1.70 8.02
CA HIS A 277 -23.99 -1.36 6.59
C HIS A 277 -22.62 -0.82 6.15
N PHE A 278 -22.06 0.11 6.93
CA PHE A 278 -20.72 0.64 6.68
C PHE A 278 -19.64 -0.45 6.79
N LEU A 279 -19.71 -1.28 7.84
CA LEU A 279 -18.73 -2.36 8.06
C LEU A 279 -18.75 -3.41 6.94
N GLU A 280 -19.93 -3.77 6.43
CA GLU A 280 -20.08 -4.71 5.32
C GLU A 280 -19.64 -4.10 3.99
N ALA A 281 -20.14 -2.91 3.66
CA ALA A 281 -19.81 -2.24 2.41
C ALA A 281 -18.32 -1.89 2.30
N CYS A 282 -17.70 -1.47 3.42
CA CYS A 282 -16.30 -1.09 3.49
C CYS A 282 -15.37 -2.20 4.00
N LYS A 283 -15.81 -3.47 4.03
CA LYS A 283 -15.02 -4.57 4.62
C LYS A 283 -13.56 -4.61 4.14
N GLU A 284 -13.34 -4.69 2.83
CA GLU A 284 -11.98 -4.81 2.28
C GLU A 284 -11.09 -3.56 2.50
N PRO A 285 -11.55 -2.31 2.27
CA PRO A 285 -10.72 -1.16 2.61
C PRO A 285 -10.50 -1.02 4.13
N LEU A 286 -11.44 -1.47 4.98
CA LEU A 286 -11.22 -1.60 6.42
C LEU A 286 -10.17 -2.67 6.75
N ASP A 287 -10.17 -3.82 6.07
CA ASP A 287 -9.09 -4.82 6.19
C ASP A 287 -7.73 -4.19 5.89
N GLY A 288 -7.64 -3.38 4.83
CA GLY A 288 -6.42 -2.63 4.54
C GLY A 288 -6.01 -1.66 5.65
N LEU A 289 -6.94 -0.87 6.21
CA LEU A 289 -6.63 0.04 7.33
C LEU A 289 -6.16 -0.70 8.58
N TYR A 290 -6.80 -1.82 8.89
CA TYR A 290 -6.43 -2.64 10.05
C TYR A 290 -5.09 -3.34 9.85
N ALA A 291 -4.77 -3.79 8.63
CA ALA A 291 -3.44 -4.30 8.34
C ALA A 291 -2.36 -3.22 8.52
N LEU A 292 -2.62 -1.98 8.06
CA LEU A 292 -1.72 -0.84 8.29
C LEU A 292 -1.59 -0.51 9.78
N LYS A 293 -2.68 -0.59 10.56
CA LYS A 293 -2.61 -0.42 12.02
C LYS A 293 -1.78 -1.50 12.70
N GLY A 294 -1.85 -2.74 12.21
CA GLY A 294 -1.00 -3.84 12.67
C GLY A 294 0.47 -3.58 12.36
N ILE A 295 0.77 -3.06 11.17
CA ILE A 295 2.13 -2.66 10.75
C ILE A 295 2.66 -1.55 11.66
N ASP A 296 1.87 -0.49 11.86
CA ASP A 296 2.17 0.65 12.75
C ASP A 296 2.40 0.18 14.20
N ARG A 297 1.57 -0.73 14.70
CA ARG A 297 1.67 -1.28 16.06
C ARG A 297 2.95 -2.07 16.31
N LEU A 298 3.42 -2.81 15.30
CA LEU A 298 4.63 -3.63 15.35
C LEU A 298 5.89 -2.89 14.87
N ASP A 299 5.75 -1.63 14.43
CA ASP A 299 6.81 -0.85 13.79
C ASP A 299 7.46 -1.60 12.61
N VAL A 300 6.63 -2.30 11.82
CA VAL A 300 7.10 -3.05 10.64
C VAL A 300 7.38 -2.08 9.51
N GLN A 301 8.60 -2.14 8.97
CA GLN A 301 8.99 -1.30 7.85
C GLN A 301 8.59 -1.91 6.51
N PHE A 302 8.13 -1.08 5.58
CA PHE A 302 8.00 -1.51 4.19
C PHE A 302 9.38 -1.75 3.58
N THR A 303 9.53 -2.85 2.85
CA THR A 303 10.74 -3.15 2.09
C THR A 303 10.37 -3.63 0.69
N PRO A 304 11.17 -3.30 -0.35
CA PRO A 304 10.93 -3.75 -1.70
C PRO A 304 11.07 -5.27 -1.79
N ILE A 305 10.49 -5.85 -2.84
CA ILE A 305 10.68 -7.25 -3.19
C ILE A 305 12.18 -7.56 -3.20
N ALA A 306 12.56 -8.53 -2.37
CA ALA A 306 13.89 -9.10 -2.34
C ALA A 306 13.77 -10.58 -2.70
N TYR A 307 14.65 -11.06 -3.59
CA TYR A 307 14.74 -12.48 -3.87
C TYR A 307 15.08 -13.24 -2.60
N ALA A 308 14.29 -14.25 -2.31
CA ALA A 308 14.66 -15.26 -1.35
C ALA A 308 15.67 -16.16 -2.04
N GLY A 309 16.96 -15.88 -1.84
CA GLY A 309 18.05 -16.78 -2.28
C GLY A 309 18.01 -18.17 -1.61
N GLN A 310 17.00 -18.44 -0.77
CA GLN A 310 16.78 -19.66 -0.01
C GLN A 310 15.39 -20.19 -0.33
N ASP A 311 15.33 -21.09 -1.28
CA ASP A 311 14.18 -21.97 -1.46
C ASP A 311 14.21 -23.02 -0.35
N TYR A 312 13.40 -22.82 0.70
CA TYR A 312 13.32 -23.68 1.90
C TYR A 312 12.85 -25.11 1.61
N ASP A 313 12.37 -25.39 0.41
CA ASP A 313 11.91 -26.72 0.04
C ASP A 313 13.06 -27.63 -0.41
N ASN A 314 14.21 -27.05 -0.78
CA ASN A 314 15.43 -27.80 -1.10
C ASN A 314 16.37 -27.94 0.11
N ALA A 315 17.35 -28.85 0.00
CA ALA A 315 18.25 -29.18 1.10
C ALA A 315 19.04 -27.97 1.64
N THR A 316 19.44 -27.06 0.75
CA THR A 316 20.20 -25.85 1.12
C THR A 316 19.32 -24.84 1.84
N GLY A 317 18.07 -24.66 1.39
CA GLY A 317 17.11 -23.83 2.11
C GLY A 317 16.81 -24.38 3.50
N LYS A 318 16.56 -25.69 3.65
CA LYS A 318 16.34 -26.33 4.96
C LYS A 318 17.51 -26.08 5.92
N GLN A 319 18.74 -26.27 5.47
CA GLN A 319 19.94 -25.97 6.26
C GLN A 319 20.02 -24.50 6.69
N TYR A 320 19.65 -23.57 5.82
CA TYR A 320 19.61 -22.16 6.19
C TYR A 320 18.47 -21.85 7.18
N ALA A 321 17.31 -22.50 7.03
CA ALA A 321 16.20 -22.38 7.98
C ALA A 321 16.64 -22.83 9.37
N ASP A 322 17.30 -23.98 9.46
CA ASP A 322 17.84 -24.54 10.69
C ASP A 322 18.89 -23.59 11.31
N PHE A 323 19.76 -23.01 10.48
CA PHE A 323 20.73 -22.00 10.93
C PHE A 323 20.04 -20.75 11.51
N VAL A 324 19.05 -20.19 10.81
CA VAL A 324 18.31 -19.00 11.28
C VAL A 324 17.56 -19.30 12.57
N ALA A 325 16.89 -20.46 12.65
CA ALA A 325 16.18 -20.88 13.84
C ALA A 325 17.13 -21.00 15.04
N GLY A 326 18.25 -21.71 14.88
CA GLY A 326 19.27 -21.87 15.93
C GLY A 326 19.88 -20.54 16.37
N ALA A 327 20.27 -19.68 15.42
CA ALA A 327 20.79 -18.35 15.75
C ALA A 327 19.74 -17.49 16.47
N SER A 328 18.48 -17.56 16.06
CA SER A 328 17.39 -16.81 16.70
C SER A 328 17.13 -17.30 18.12
N GLU A 329 17.19 -18.61 18.37
CA GLU A 329 17.07 -19.18 19.72
C GLU A 329 18.21 -18.71 20.63
N GLU A 330 19.45 -18.77 20.16
CA GLU A 330 20.63 -18.29 20.92
C GLU A 330 20.52 -16.79 21.25
N ILE A 331 20.13 -15.97 20.27
CA ILE A 331 19.93 -14.53 20.47
C ILE A 331 18.80 -14.26 21.48
N CYS A 332 17.68 -14.97 21.36
CA CYS A 332 16.55 -14.83 22.29
C CYS A 332 16.93 -15.26 23.71
N ALA A 333 17.65 -16.37 23.86
CA ALA A 333 18.15 -16.83 25.15
C ALA A 333 19.13 -15.81 25.77
N ALA A 334 20.04 -15.26 24.97
CA ALA A 334 20.97 -14.22 25.41
C ALA A 334 20.24 -12.93 25.83
N ARG A 335 19.18 -12.55 25.12
CA ARG A 335 18.32 -11.41 25.50
C ARG A 335 17.60 -11.66 26.82
N LYS A 336 16.96 -12.83 26.99
CA LYS A 336 16.32 -13.22 28.26
C LYS A 336 17.31 -13.22 29.43
N ALA A 337 18.51 -13.77 29.23
CA ALA A 337 19.54 -13.78 30.27
C ALA A 337 20.01 -12.37 30.67
N ARG A 338 19.96 -11.41 29.73
CA ARG A 338 20.43 -10.04 29.94
C ARG A 338 19.36 -9.10 30.51
N TYR A 339 18.11 -9.26 30.10
CA TYR A 339 17.03 -8.33 30.42
C TYR A 339 15.95 -8.92 31.34
N GLY A 340 16.00 -10.23 31.64
CA GLY A 340 14.92 -10.95 32.32
C GLY A 340 13.85 -11.43 31.34
N GLU A 341 12.81 -12.08 31.84
CA GLU A 341 11.60 -12.31 31.06
C GLU A 341 10.71 -11.07 31.22
N ASP A 342 10.51 -10.30 30.15
CA ASP A 342 9.47 -9.27 30.13
C ASP A 342 8.10 -9.99 30.09
N GLU A 343 7.30 -9.83 31.15
CA GLU A 343 5.91 -10.35 31.27
C GLU A 343 4.93 -9.68 30.29
#